data_AF-A0A1F5G487-F1
#
_entry.id   AF-A0A1F5G487-F1
#
_cell.length_a   1.000
_cell.length_b   1.000
_cell.length_c   1.000
_cell.angle_alpha   90.00
_cell.angle_beta   90.00
_cell.angle_gamma   90.00
#
_symmetry.space_group_name_H-M   'P 1'
#
loop_
_entity.id
_entity.type
_entity.pdbx_description
1 polymer ?
#
loop_
_entity_poly.entity_id
_entity_poly.type
_entity_poly.pdbx_seq_one_letter_code
_entity_poly.pdbx_strand_id
1 'polypeptide(L)'
;MKKIPLAVVAIVIILFLVLAFLFIFKKPLSAPSFTAEDQQKSSAIITQEDWIKEDILQKANMLYGQKKNEGLNFSSGPCLGKIADDWVLDIAHDPRQPVDDEAQNQCQDFRNGNVQHFVELDEKGNLIQIL
;
A
#
# COMPACT_ATOMS: atom_id res chain seq x y z
N MET A 1 -4.86 -45.16 -45.17
CA MET A 1 -4.84 -43.68 -45.06
C MET A 1 -5.98 -43.26 -44.13
N LYS A 2 -5.70 -42.91 -42.87
CA LYS A 2 -6.74 -42.49 -41.91
C LYS A 2 -7.11 -41.03 -42.21
N LYS A 3 -8.35 -40.79 -42.63
CA LYS A 3 -8.87 -39.43 -42.88
C LYS A 3 -8.88 -38.70 -41.54
N ILE A 4 -8.20 -37.57 -41.45
CA ILE A 4 -8.26 -36.71 -40.26
C ILE A 4 -9.70 -36.18 -40.16
N PRO A 5 -10.39 -36.35 -39.03
CA PRO A 5 -11.75 -35.86 -38.89
C PRO A 5 -11.76 -34.34 -38.99
N LEU A 6 -12.76 -33.78 -39.70
CA LEU A 6 -12.89 -32.35 -39.97
C LEU A 6 -12.83 -31.50 -38.68
N ALA A 7 -13.30 -32.05 -37.55
CA ALA A 7 -13.22 -31.43 -36.24
C ALA A 7 -11.78 -31.17 -35.77
N VAL A 8 -10.83 -32.08 -36.04
CA VAL A 8 -9.42 -31.92 -35.65
C VAL A 8 -8.77 -30.80 -36.46
N VAL A 9 -9.11 -30.68 -37.75
CA VAL A 9 -8.63 -29.58 -38.60
C VAL A 9 -9.15 -28.23 -38.08
N ALA A 10 -10.43 -28.16 -37.72
CA ALA A 10 -11.03 -26.95 -37.17
C ALA A 10 -10.38 -26.52 -35.84
N ILE A 11 -10.09 -27.47 -34.93
CA ILE A 11 -9.43 -27.18 -33.65
C ILE A 11 -8.03 -26.61 -33.85
N VAL A 12 -7.24 -27.17 -34.77
CA VAL A 12 -5.89 -26.67 -35.07
C VAL A 12 -5.93 -25.25 -35.64
N ILE A 13 -6.90 -24.95 -36.51
CA ILE A 13 -7.09 -23.60 -37.07
C ILE A 13 -7.47 -22.61 -35.95
N ILE A 14 -8.41 -22.96 -35.08
CA ILE A 14 -8.82 -22.10 -33.96
C ILE A 14 -7.64 -21.83 -33.03
N LEU A 15 -6.86 -22.86 -32.68
CA LEU A 15 -5.68 -22.71 -31.82
C LEU A 15 -4.66 -21.76 -32.45
N PHE A 16 -4.42 -21.90 -33.76
CA PHE A 16 -3.50 -21.03 -34.49
C PHE A 16 -3.99 -19.56 -34.50
N LEU A 17 -5.29 -19.35 -34.70
CA LEU A 17 -5.89 -18.00 -34.65
C LEU A 17 -5.81 -17.37 -33.25
N VAL A 18 -6.02 -18.15 -32.18
CA VAL A 18 -5.86 -17.67 -30.79
C VAL A 18 -4.41 -17.30 -30.50
N LEU A 19 -3.45 -18.12 -30.91
CA LEU A 19 -2.02 -17.83 -30.74
C LEU A 19 -1.60 -16.58 -31.54
N ALA A 20 -2.08 -16.44 -32.78
CA ALA A 20 -1.83 -15.25 -33.59
C ALA A 20 -2.45 -14.00 -32.94
N PHE A 21 -3.67 -14.10 -32.41
CA PHE A 21 -4.32 -13.03 -31.66
C PHE A 21 -3.48 -12.64 -30.43
N LEU A 22 -3.07 -13.59 -29.60
CA LEU A 22 -2.22 -13.30 -28.44
C LEU A 22 -0.88 -12.65 -28.82
N PHE A 23 -0.33 -12.98 -29.99
CA PHE A 23 0.90 -12.36 -30.48
C PHE A 23 0.68 -10.93 -30.98
N ILE A 24 -0.42 -10.66 -31.69
CA ILE A 24 -0.77 -9.33 -32.23
C ILE A 24 -1.23 -8.37 -31.12
N PHE A 25 -1.98 -8.86 -30.14
CA PHE A 25 -2.56 -8.07 -29.06
C PHE A 25 -1.66 -7.98 -27.80
N LYS A 26 -0.46 -8.59 -27.82
CA LYS A 26 0.63 -8.19 -26.92
C LYS A 26 1.08 -6.79 -27.29
N LYS A 27 0.36 -5.78 -26.80
CA LYS A 27 0.85 -4.40 -26.81
C LYS A 27 2.22 -4.39 -26.13
N PRO A 28 3.26 -3.77 -26.72
CA PRO A 28 4.46 -3.50 -25.95
C PRO A 28 4.03 -2.68 -24.73
N LEU A 29 4.40 -3.12 -23.52
CA LEU A 29 4.34 -2.22 -22.38
C LEU A 29 5.28 -1.08 -22.71
N SER A 30 4.74 0.03 -23.18
CA SER A 30 5.48 1.29 -23.26
C SER A 30 5.83 1.65 -21.82
N ALA A 31 7.07 1.36 -21.43
CA ALA A 31 7.62 1.90 -20.20
C ALA A 31 7.50 3.44 -20.26
N PRO A 32 7.17 4.11 -19.14
CA PRO A 32 7.25 5.56 -19.10
C PRO A 32 8.67 5.97 -19.48
N SER A 33 8.80 6.83 -20.50
CA SER A 33 10.10 7.34 -20.93
C SER A 33 10.59 8.34 -19.88
N PHE A 34 11.38 7.85 -18.92
CA PHE A 34 12.19 8.69 -18.03
C PHE A 34 13.21 9.44 -18.89
N THR A 35 13.19 10.77 -18.85
CA THR A 35 14.17 11.55 -19.61
C THR A 35 15.51 11.55 -18.88
N ALA A 36 16.60 11.81 -19.61
CA ALA A 36 17.94 11.87 -19.02
C ALA A 36 18.08 12.98 -17.95
N GLU A 37 17.21 13.99 -17.97
CA GLU A 37 17.11 15.02 -16.94
C GLU A 37 16.46 14.50 -15.64
N ASP A 38 15.49 13.58 -15.76
CA ASP A 38 14.83 12.94 -14.62
C ASP A 38 15.77 11.97 -13.87
N GLN A 39 16.72 11.34 -14.58
CA GLN A 39 17.67 10.40 -13.97
C GLN A 39 18.73 11.10 -13.09
N GLN A 40 19.05 12.36 -13.37
CA GLN A 40 20.00 13.12 -12.56
C GLN A 40 19.35 13.74 -11.32
N LYS A 41 18.03 13.97 -11.36
CA LYS A 41 17.26 14.39 -10.18
C LYS A 41 16.90 13.22 -9.27
N SER A 42 16.66 12.03 -9.82
CA SER A 42 16.22 10.85 -9.06
C SER A 42 17.32 10.17 -8.22
N SER A 43 18.60 10.29 -8.56
CA SER A 43 19.69 9.63 -7.82
C SER A 43 20.38 10.49 -6.77
N ALA A 44 20.24 11.82 -6.84
CA ALA A 44 20.69 12.76 -5.81
C ALA A 44 19.55 13.25 -4.90
N ILE A 45 18.30 12.88 -5.22
CA ILE A 45 17.09 13.21 -4.49
C ILE A 45 16.21 11.95 -4.38
N ILE A 46 16.74 10.87 -3.78
CA ILE A 46 15.90 10.16 -2.81
C ILE A 46 15.85 11.15 -1.66
N THR A 47 14.73 11.86 -1.53
CA THR A 47 14.64 12.99 -0.61
C THR A 47 14.89 12.47 0.80
N GLN A 48 15.47 13.30 1.65
CA GLN A 48 15.55 12.99 3.07
C GLN A 48 14.18 12.58 3.65
N GLU A 49 13.11 13.10 3.05
CA GLU A 49 11.72 12.80 3.38
C GLU A 49 11.32 11.35 3.07
N ASP A 50 11.84 10.73 2.00
CA ASP A 50 11.50 9.35 1.63
C ASP A 50 12.05 8.35 2.66
N TRP A 51 13.29 8.53 3.13
CA TRP A 51 13.86 7.64 4.16
C TRP A 51 13.20 7.84 5.52
N ILE A 52 12.79 9.07 5.86
CA ILE A 52 12.03 9.34 7.10
C ILE A 52 10.70 8.59 7.04
N LYS A 53 9.99 8.64 5.92
CA LYS A 53 8.72 7.93 5.75
C LYS A 53 8.88 6.42 5.87
N GLU A 54 9.93 5.84 5.28
CA GLU A 54 10.21 4.40 5.40
C GLU A 54 10.50 3.98 6.85
N ASP A 55 11.36 4.71 7.57
CA ASP A 55 11.68 4.43 8.97
C ASP A 55 10.44 4.56 9.89
N ILE A 56 9.66 5.62 9.70
CA ILE A 56 8.43 5.85 10.46
C ILE A 56 7.38 4.77 10.19
N LEU A 57 7.19 4.35 8.93
CA LEU A 57 6.29 3.25 8.59
C LEU A 57 6.78 1.92 9.17
N GLN A 58 8.08 1.68 9.19
CA GLN A 58 8.64 0.48 9.83
C GLN A 58 8.29 0.47 11.33
N LYS A 59 8.51 1.59 12.03
CA LYS A 59 8.19 1.72 13.46
C LYS A 59 6.69 1.57 13.75
N ALA A 60 5.85 2.14 12.90
CA ALA A 60 4.40 1.99 12.99
C ALA A 60 3.99 0.51 12.86
N ASN A 61 4.50 -0.20 11.85
CA ASN A 61 4.20 -1.62 11.65
C ASN A 61 4.69 -2.50 12.80
N MET A 62 5.86 -2.20 13.38
CA MET A 62 6.35 -2.91 14.57
C MET A 62 5.41 -2.73 15.76
N LEU A 63 5.00 -1.49 16.06
CA LEU A 63 4.10 -1.20 17.17
C LEU A 63 2.70 -1.81 16.94
N TYR A 64 2.16 -1.70 15.73
CA TYR A 64 0.91 -2.38 15.34
C TYR A 64 0.99 -3.89 15.62
N GLY A 65 2.04 -4.56 15.14
CA GLY A 65 2.24 -5.99 15.34
C GLY A 65 2.36 -6.36 16.82
N GLN A 66 3.10 -5.56 17.59
CA GLN A 66 3.21 -5.73 19.04
C GLN A 66 1.83 -5.65 19.72
N LYS A 67 1.05 -4.59 19.47
CA LYS A 67 -0.27 -4.39 20.10
C LYS A 67 -1.29 -5.43 19.68
N LYS A 68 -1.23 -5.89 18.44
CA LYS A 68 -2.06 -6.99 17.94
C LYS A 68 -1.74 -8.30 18.65
N ASN A 69 -0.45 -8.60 18.86
CA ASN A 69 -0.01 -9.79 19.59
C ASN A 69 -0.34 -9.72 21.10
N GLU A 70 -0.39 -8.51 21.67
CA GLU A 70 -0.89 -8.26 23.03
C GLU A 70 -2.42 -8.46 23.16
N GLY A 71 -3.14 -8.63 22.04
CA GLY A 71 -4.58 -8.83 22.02
C GLY A 71 -5.38 -7.53 22.21
N LEU A 72 -4.77 -6.37 21.93
CA LEU A 72 -5.48 -5.10 21.99
C LEU A 72 -6.60 -5.07 20.93
N ASN A 73 -7.80 -4.62 21.33
CA ASN A 73 -8.91 -4.45 20.41
C ASN A 73 -8.76 -3.14 19.62
N PHE A 74 -8.80 -3.22 18.30
CA PHE A 74 -8.67 -2.08 17.40
C PHE A 74 -10.01 -1.51 16.93
N SER A 75 -11.14 -2.14 17.29
CA SER A 75 -12.47 -1.78 16.76
C SER A 75 -12.98 -0.40 17.19
N SER A 76 -12.31 0.28 18.11
CA SER A 76 -12.64 1.65 18.52
C SER A 76 -11.67 2.69 17.96
N GLY A 77 -10.77 2.30 17.05
CA GLY A 77 -9.73 3.20 16.54
C GLY A 77 -8.77 3.74 17.62
N PRO A 78 -8.19 2.90 18.50
CA PRO A 78 -7.36 3.41 19.58
C PRO A 78 -6.00 3.93 19.09
N CYS A 79 -5.50 4.95 19.78
CA CYS A 79 -4.09 5.32 19.80
C CYS A 79 -3.24 4.16 20.30
N LEU A 80 -2.21 3.79 19.54
CA LEU A 80 -1.25 2.75 19.93
C LEU A 80 -0.04 3.34 20.66
N GLY A 81 0.21 4.64 20.50
CA GLY A 81 1.22 5.40 21.24
C GLY A 81 2.31 5.99 20.36
N LYS A 82 3.39 6.44 21.00
CA LYS A 82 4.53 7.12 20.37
C LYS A 82 5.42 6.13 19.62
N ILE A 83 5.76 6.46 18.37
CA ILE A 83 6.65 5.65 17.50
C ILE A 83 8.00 6.34 17.24
N ALA A 84 8.07 7.67 17.33
CA ALA A 84 9.30 8.46 17.30
C ALA A 84 9.11 9.79 18.05
N ASP A 85 10.15 10.61 18.18
CA ASP A 85 10.14 11.83 19.02
C ASP A 85 8.96 12.77 18.75
N ASP A 86 8.56 12.93 17.49
CA ASP A 86 7.46 13.81 17.06
C ASP A 86 6.32 13.05 16.36
N TRP A 87 6.23 11.73 16.57
CA TRP A 87 5.30 10.84 15.85
C TRP A 87 4.54 9.89 16.76
N VAL A 88 3.25 9.72 16.49
CA VAL A 88 2.39 8.70 17.09
C VAL A 88 1.75 7.79 16.04
N LEU A 89 1.17 6.68 16.48
CA LEU A 89 0.40 5.75 15.67
C LEU A 89 -1.04 5.67 16.20
N ASP A 90 -1.99 5.96 15.31
CA ASP A 90 -3.42 5.83 15.55
C ASP A 90 -4.01 4.71 14.67
N ILE A 91 -5.05 4.06 15.17
CA ILE A 91 -5.95 3.22 14.36
C ILE A 91 -7.18 4.04 14.03
N ALA A 92 -7.68 3.95 12.80
CA ALA A 92 -8.99 4.52 12.42
C ALA A 92 -9.73 3.58 11.47
N HIS A 93 -11.01 3.86 11.23
CA HIS A 93 -11.76 3.20 10.17
C HIS A 93 -11.53 3.89 8.82
N ASP A 94 -11.63 3.13 7.73
CA ASP A 94 -11.70 3.66 6.37
C ASP A 94 -12.92 3.07 5.63
N PRO A 95 -14.01 3.85 5.43
CA PRO A 95 -14.17 5.27 5.76
C PRO A 95 -14.21 5.53 7.28
N ARG A 96 -13.71 6.71 7.70
CA ARG A 96 -13.74 7.15 9.11
C ARG A 96 -15.15 7.11 9.69
N GLN A 97 -15.23 6.74 10.97
CA GLN A 97 -16.46 6.64 11.75
C GLN A 97 -16.46 7.63 12.92
N PRO A 98 -17.65 7.99 13.47
CA PRO A 98 -17.73 8.92 14.60
C PRO A 98 -16.92 8.49 15.85
N VAL A 99 -16.71 7.19 16.03
CA VAL A 99 -15.91 6.65 17.14
C VAL A 99 -14.43 7.04 17.04
N ASP A 100 -13.90 7.25 15.83
CA ASP A 100 -12.50 7.63 15.60
C ASP A 100 -12.22 9.09 16.05
N ASP A 101 -13.26 9.91 16.13
CA ASP A 101 -13.18 11.30 16.58
C ASP A 101 -13.36 11.46 18.09
N GLU A 102 -13.61 10.37 18.82
CA GLU A 102 -13.73 10.40 20.26
C GLU A 102 -12.38 10.67 20.93
N ALA A 103 -12.35 11.62 21.85
CA ALA A 103 -11.14 12.10 22.52
C ALA A 103 -10.30 11.00 23.19
N GLN A 104 -10.95 9.93 23.67
CA GLN A 104 -10.31 8.77 24.29
C GLN A 104 -9.60 7.83 23.30
N ASN A 105 -9.96 7.88 22.02
CA ASN A 105 -9.41 7.01 20.99
C ASN A 105 -8.23 7.68 20.27
N GLN A 106 -8.12 9.00 20.34
CA GLN A 106 -7.01 9.77 19.76
C GLN A 106 -5.80 9.86 20.69
N CYS A 107 -4.59 9.88 20.11
CA CYS A 107 -3.38 10.05 20.91
C CYS A 107 -3.36 11.39 21.66
N GLN A 108 -3.24 11.31 22.99
CA GLN A 108 -3.20 12.48 23.87
C GLN A 108 -2.05 13.43 23.52
N ASP A 109 -0.89 12.89 23.13
CA ASP A 109 0.27 13.71 22.76
C ASP A 109 0.02 14.55 21.51
N PHE A 110 -0.67 14.00 20.51
CA PHE A 110 -1.04 14.75 19.30
C PHE A 110 -2.11 15.80 19.62
N ARG A 111 -3.14 15.41 20.37
CA ARG A 111 -4.21 16.34 20.81
C ARG A 111 -3.69 17.52 21.63
N ASN A 112 -2.66 17.32 22.43
CA ASN A 112 -2.05 18.36 23.26
C ASN A 112 -0.97 19.17 22.53
N GLY A 113 -0.58 18.77 21.31
CA GLY A 113 0.51 19.39 20.55
C GLY A 113 1.92 19.05 21.05
N ASN A 114 2.06 17.97 21.84
CA ASN A 114 3.36 17.45 22.25
C ASN A 114 4.09 16.73 21.11
N VAL A 115 3.32 16.22 20.14
CA VAL A 115 3.80 15.73 18.85
C VAL A 115 3.00 16.38 17.72
N GLN A 116 3.62 16.51 16.56
CA GLN A 116 3.03 17.18 15.39
C GLN A 116 2.63 16.21 14.27
N HIS A 117 3.09 14.96 14.35
CA HIS A 117 2.89 13.99 13.28
C HIS A 117 2.25 12.70 13.77
N PHE A 118 1.55 12.02 12.86
CA PHE A 118 0.96 10.72 13.12
C PHE A 118 0.88 9.86 11.86
N VAL A 119 0.95 8.54 12.10
CA VAL A 119 0.58 7.52 11.11
C VAL A 119 -0.78 6.97 11.50
N GLU A 120 -1.69 6.89 10.53
CA GLU A 120 -3.01 6.30 10.73
C GLU A 120 -3.10 5.00 9.92
N LEU A 121 -3.36 3.89 10.61
CA LEU A 121 -3.60 2.58 10.01
C LEU A 121 -5.06 2.17 10.21
N ASP A 122 -5.57 1.33 9.30
CA ASP A 122 -6.84 0.65 9.54
C ASP A 122 -6.70 -0.50 10.55
N GLU A 123 -7.82 -1.08 10.97
CA GLU A 123 -7.84 -2.22 11.90
C GLU A 123 -7.02 -3.43 11.41
N LYS A 124 -6.82 -3.55 10.10
CA LYS A 124 -6.07 -4.64 9.45
C LYS A 124 -4.59 -4.30 9.27
N GLY A 125 -4.16 -3.09 9.64
CA GLY A 125 -2.80 -2.61 9.50
C GLY A 125 -2.48 -2.01 8.13
N ASN A 126 -3.49 -1.71 7.31
CA ASN A 126 -3.28 -1.00 6.05
C ASN A 126 -3.08 0.49 6.32
N LEU A 127 -2.19 1.13 5.58
CA LEU A 127 -1.95 2.57 5.71
C LEU A 127 -3.14 3.36 5.18
N ILE A 128 -3.69 4.25 6.02
CA ILE A 128 -4.68 5.27 5.62
C ILE A 128 -3.94 6.55 5.24
N GLN A 129 -3.16 7.11 6.17
CA GLN A 129 -2.44 8.37 5.93
C GLN A 129 -1.22 8.56 6.85
N ILE A 130 -0.37 9.50 6.45
CA ILE A 130 0.79 10.00 7.19
C ILE A 130 0.69 11.53 7.14
N LEU A 131 0.67 12.19 8.31
CA LEU A 131 0.57 13.65 8.45
C LEU A 131 1.59 14.16 9.45
#